data_AF-A0A7X7FVR2-F1
#
_entry.id   AF-A0A7X7FVR2-F1
#
_cell.length_a   1.000
_cell.length_b   1.000
_cell.length_c   1.000
_cell.angle_alpha   90.00
_cell.angle_beta   90.00
_cell.angle_gamma   90.00
#
_symmetry.space_group_name_H-M   'P 1'
#
loop_
_entity.id
_entity.type
_entity.pdbx_description
1 polymer ?
#
loop_
_entity_poly.entity_id
_entity_poly.type
_entity_poly.pdbx_seq_one_letter_code
_entity_poly.pdbx_strand_id
1 'polypeptide(L)'
;GEFQNSDSPYGTFDQSGNVWEWNESVIYSAYSGLRGGAFVYDNLGAKLCASYRTHLNHPSVELQTVGFRVVQVPEPGTFLLLAIGGLAVMRGATRSHLLTAPRRDLQPAAG
;
A
#
# COMPACT_ATOMS: atom_id res chain seq x y z
N GLY A 1 -9.09 -1.67 -21.45
CA GLY A 1 -9.64 -0.32 -21.64
C GLY A 1 -10.28 -0.23 -23.00
N GLU A 2 -11.27 0.64 -23.15
CA GLU A 2 -11.93 0.87 -24.45
C GLU A 2 -11.00 1.63 -25.41
N PHE A 3 -10.16 2.55 -24.90
CA PHE A 3 -9.23 3.31 -25.72
C PHE A 3 -7.88 2.60 -25.81
N GLN A 4 -7.67 1.80 -26.86
CA GLN A 4 -6.50 0.91 -27.00
C GLN A 4 -5.16 1.64 -27.10
N ASN A 5 -5.14 2.89 -27.57
CA ASN A 5 -3.94 3.73 -27.65
C ASN A 5 -3.73 4.63 -26.41
N SER A 6 -4.35 4.28 -25.28
CA SER A 6 -4.25 5.03 -24.02
C SER A 6 -3.36 4.34 -22.98
N ASP A 7 -2.50 3.42 -23.43
CA ASP A 7 -1.61 2.69 -22.54
C ASP A 7 -0.64 3.63 -21.84
N SER A 8 -0.33 3.28 -20.61
CA SER A 8 0.71 3.94 -19.83
C SER A 8 1.96 3.06 -19.75
N PRO A 9 3.10 3.65 -19.36
CA PRO A 9 4.31 2.88 -19.06
C PRO A 9 4.11 1.76 -18.01
N TYR A 10 3.01 1.80 -17.25
CA TYR A 10 2.66 0.83 -16.22
C TYR A 10 1.53 -0.14 -16.63
N GLY A 11 1.15 -0.17 -17.92
CA GLY A 11 0.15 -1.10 -18.45
C GLY A 11 -1.30 -0.77 -18.06
N THR A 12 -1.56 0.45 -17.61
CA THR A 12 -2.92 0.93 -17.30
C THR A 12 -3.49 1.75 -18.45
N PHE A 13 -4.80 1.67 -18.63
CA PHE A 13 -5.56 2.32 -19.71
C PHE A 13 -6.60 3.27 -19.15
N ASP A 14 -7.06 4.19 -20.02
CA ASP A 14 -8.19 5.09 -19.76
C ASP A 14 -7.99 5.95 -18.48
N GLN A 15 -6.74 6.30 -18.18
CA GLN A 15 -6.40 7.12 -17.00
C GLN A 15 -6.76 8.60 -17.17
N SER A 16 -7.09 9.01 -18.39
CA SER A 16 -7.46 10.38 -18.71
C SER A 16 -8.76 10.44 -19.50
N GLY A 17 -9.61 11.41 -19.18
CA GLY A 17 -10.78 11.76 -19.99
C GLY A 17 -11.99 10.85 -19.87
N ASN A 18 -11.91 9.77 -19.09
CA ASN A 18 -13.07 8.93 -18.75
C ASN A 18 -13.86 9.58 -17.59
N VAL A 19 -13.45 9.32 -16.36
CA VAL A 19 -14.01 9.94 -15.15
C VAL A 19 -12.87 10.42 -14.25
N TRP A 20 -13.15 11.42 -13.41
CA TRP A 20 -12.22 11.79 -12.35
C TRP A 20 -12.05 10.62 -11.38
N GLU A 21 -10.82 10.24 -11.07
CA GLU A 21 -10.53 9.15 -10.15
C GLU A 21 -10.15 9.72 -8.77
N TRP A 22 -10.87 9.30 -7.73
CA TRP A 22 -10.49 9.52 -6.34
C TRP A 22 -9.13 8.89 -6.03
N ASN A 23 -8.36 9.57 -5.20
CA ASN A 23 -7.16 9.02 -4.57
C ASN A 23 -7.09 9.39 -3.08
N GLU A 24 -6.12 8.80 -2.39
CA GLU A 24 -5.95 8.94 -0.93
C GLU A 24 -5.26 10.25 -0.51
N SER A 25 -4.98 11.18 -1.42
CA SER A 25 -4.35 12.45 -1.03
C SER A 25 -5.32 13.33 -0.24
N VAL A 26 -4.83 13.88 0.86
CA VAL A 26 -5.55 14.87 1.67
C VAL A 26 -5.08 16.27 1.27
N ILE A 27 -5.98 17.04 0.68
CA ILE A 27 -5.78 18.41 0.21
C ILE A 27 -6.50 19.37 1.17
N TYR A 28 -5.83 20.47 1.56
CA TYR A 28 -6.35 21.46 2.51
C TYR A 28 -6.93 20.82 3.80
N SER A 29 -6.27 19.77 4.29
CA SER A 29 -6.61 19.04 5.53
C SER A 29 -7.94 18.29 5.56
N ALA A 30 -8.79 18.39 4.53
CA ALA A 30 -10.13 17.78 4.56
C ALA A 30 -10.63 17.22 3.23
N TYR A 31 -9.99 17.55 2.11
CA TYR A 31 -10.50 17.21 0.78
C TYR A 31 -9.74 16.03 0.17
N SER A 32 -10.47 15.11 -0.44
CA SER A 32 -9.86 14.01 -1.19
C SER A 32 -9.43 14.50 -2.58
N GLY A 33 -8.30 13.98 -3.07
CA GLY A 33 -7.77 14.35 -4.38
C GLY A 33 -8.43 13.62 -5.55
N LEU A 34 -8.45 14.29 -6.70
CA LEU A 34 -8.97 13.78 -7.97
C LEU A 34 -7.92 13.89 -9.08
N ARG A 35 -7.90 12.91 -9.99
CA ARG A 35 -7.00 12.84 -11.17
C ARG A 35 -7.73 12.39 -12.44
N GLY A 36 -7.09 12.60 -13.59
CA GLY A 36 -7.49 12.03 -14.88
C GLY A 36 -8.46 12.86 -15.72
N GLY A 37 -9.32 13.68 -15.11
CA GLY A 37 -10.34 14.39 -15.88
C GLY A 37 -11.53 13.50 -16.26
N ALA A 38 -12.59 14.09 -16.80
CA ALA A 38 -13.81 13.39 -17.15
C ALA A 38 -14.36 13.78 -18.52
N PHE A 39 -15.24 12.93 -19.07
CA PHE A 39 -15.82 13.04 -20.41
C PHE A 39 -16.61 14.34 -20.69
N VAL A 40 -16.99 15.09 -19.67
CA VAL A 40 -17.84 16.30 -19.79
C VAL A 40 -17.07 17.59 -20.07
N TYR A 41 -15.73 17.57 -20.02
CA TYR A 41 -14.92 18.78 -20.12
C TYR A 41 -14.37 18.98 -21.54
N ASP A 42 -15.25 19.43 -22.45
CA ASP A 42 -14.82 19.87 -23.78
C ASP A 42 -13.88 21.08 -23.65
N ASN A 43 -12.67 20.96 -24.21
CA ASN A 43 -11.64 22.02 -24.34
C ASN A 43 -10.76 22.33 -23.11
N LEU A 44 -10.64 21.42 -22.14
CA LEU A 44 -9.73 21.60 -21.01
C LEU A 44 -8.61 20.55 -21.03
N GLY A 45 -7.80 20.54 -22.10
CA GLY A 45 -6.64 19.64 -22.22
C GLY A 45 -5.71 19.70 -21.01
N ALA A 46 -5.58 20.86 -20.36
CA ALA A 46 -4.83 21.00 -19.12
C ALA A 46 -5.35 20.12 -17.96
N LYS A 47 -6.66 19.83 -17.90
CA LYS A 47 -7.27 18.96 -16.89
C LYS A 47 -7.09 17.47 -17.19
N LEU A 48 -6.76 17.14 -18.43
CA LEU A 48 -6.44 15.78 -18.89
C LEU A 48 -4.95 15.43 -18.67
N CYS A 49 -4.11 16.44 -18.38
CA CYS A 49 -2.71 16.21 -18.07
C CYS A 49 -2.55 15.38 -16.79
N ALA A 50 -1.67 14.37 -16.82
CA ALA A 50 -1.34 13.56 -15.64
C ALA A 50 -0.80 14.38 -14.45
N SER A 51 -0.22 15.56 -14.72
CA SER A 51 0.26 16.50 -13.71
C SER A 51 -0.86 17.27 -13.02
N TYR A 52 -2.04 17.37 -13.61
CA TYR A 52 -3.16 18.10 -13.06
C TYR A 52 -3.65 17.45 -11.76
N ARG A 53 -3.99 18.30 -10.79
CA ARG A 53 -4.49 17.91 -9.47
C ARG A 53 -5.69 18.78 -9.16
N THR A 54 -6.74 18.16 -8.67
CA THR A 54 -7.92 18.88 -8.17
C THR A 54 -8.53 18.11 -7.00
N HIS A 55 -9.60 18.65 -6.44
CA HIS A 55 -10.35 18.08 -5.33
C HIS A 55 -11.82 18.50 -5.42
N LEU A 56 -12.68 17.84 -4.65
CA LEU A 56 -14.02 18.36 -4.33
C LEU A 56 -14.00 18.96 -2.93
N ASN A 57 -15.01 19.76 -2.61
CA ASN A 57 -15.12 20.42 -1.31
C ASN A 57 -15.46 19.44 -0.16
N HIS A 58 -15.89 18.21 -0.47
CA HIS A 58 -16.16 17.22 0.56
C HIS A 58 -16.02 15.79 0.01
N PRO A 59 -15.44 14.84 0.76
CA PRO A 59 -15.24 13.45 0.32
C PRO A 59 -16.55 12.68 0.06
N SER A 60 -17.67 13.12 0.63
CA SER A 60 -18.98 12.50 0.43
C SER A 60 -19.72 13.00 -0.83
N VAL A 61 -19.08 13.85 -1.64
CA VAL A 61 -19.70 14.34 -2.87
C VAL A 61 -19.68 13.23 -3.91
N GLU A 62 -20.85 12.94 -4.46
CA GLU A 62 -21.03 11.98 -5.54
C GLU A 62 -21.44 12.71 -6.81
N LEU A 63 -20.75 12.42 -7.91
CA LEU A 63 -21.03 12.97 -9.23
C LEU A 63 -20.90 11.84 -10.24
N GLN A 64 -21.75 11.86 -11.27
CA GLN A 64 -21.68 10.90 -12.40
C GLN A 64 -20.34 10.92 -13.17
N THR A 65 -19.52 11.95 -12.94
CA THR A 65 -18.21 12.15 -13.58
C THR A 65 -17.03 11.79 -12.67
N VAL A 66 -17.31 11.19 -11.50
CA VAL A 66 -16.30 10.83 -10.49
C VAL A 66 -16.44 9.34 -10.18
N GLY A 67 -15.30 8.64 -10.16
CA GLY A 67 -15.19 7.23 -9.82
C GLY A 67 -13.87 6.93 -9.11
N PHE A 68 -13.43 5.69 -9.19
CA PHE A 68 -12.18 5.24 -8.59
C PHE A 68 -11.55 4.11 -9.39
N ARG A 69 -10.27 3.90 -9.14
CA ARG A 69 -9.51 2.75 -9.63
C ARG A 69 -8.90 2.05 -8.44
N VAL A 70 -9.03 0.73 -8.41
CA VAL A 70 -8.41 -0.09 -7.38
C VAL A 70 -6.97 -0.36 -7.77
N VAL A 71 -6.06 -0.27 -6.81
CA VAL A 71 -4.67 -0.66 -6.95
C VAL A 71 -4.29 -1.57 -5.77
N GLN A 72 -3.42 -2.54 -6.04
CA GLN A 72 -2.80 -3.33 -4.99
C GLN A 72 -1.39 -2.80 -4.76
N VAL A 73 -1.11 -2.41 -3.52
CA VAL A 73 0.26 -2.11 -3.08
C VAL A 73 0.82 -3.42 -2.49
N PRO A 74 1.89 -4.00 -3.07
CA PRO A 74 2.54 -5.17 -2.48
C PRO A 74 2.96 -4.88 -1.04
N GLU A 75 2.74 -5.83 -0.15
CA GLU A 75 3.08 -5.67 1.26
C GLU A 75 4.59 -5.38 1.41
N PRO A 76 4.97 -4.34 2.18
CA PRO A 76 6.37 -4.00 2.40
C PRO A 76 7.01 -5.01 3.36
N GLY A 77 7.26 -6.25 2.90
CA GLY A 77 8.08 -7.28 3.54
C GLY A 77 7.86 -7.53 5.04
N THR A 78 6.72 -7.15 5.61
CA THR A 78 6.51 -7.19 7.08
C THR A 78 6.32 -8.63 7.53
N PHE A 79 5.71 -9.48 6.71
CA PHE A 79 5.71 -10.93 6.91
C PHE A 79 7.12 -11.53 6.90
N LEU A 80 7.99 -11.06 6.01
CA LEU A 80 9.38 -11.51 5.97
C LEU A 80 10.13 -11.06 7.22
N LEU A 81 9.97 -9.79 7.63
CA LEU A 81 10.55 -9.26 8.87
C LEU A 81 10.04 -10.00 10.11
N LEU A 82 8.74 -10.30 10.17
CA LEU A 82 8.14 -11.07 11.25
C LEU A 82 8.70 -12.49 11.29
N ALA A 83 8.83 -13.16 10.14
CA ALA A 83 9.39 -14.51 10.06
C ALA A 83 10.85 -14.54 10.50
N ILE A 84 11.67 -13.60 10.03
CA ILE A 84 13.09 -13.48 10.42
C ILE A 84 13.21 -13.16 11.91
N GLY A 85 12.45 -12.19 12.42
CA GLY A 85 12.43 -11.81 13.83
C GLY A 85 12.00 -12.97 14.73
N GLY A 86 10.93 -13.68 14.37
CA GLY A 86 10.46 -14.86 15.10
C GLY A 86 11.51 -15.97 15.17
N LEU A 87 12.18 -16.27 14.03
CA LEU A 87 13.28 -17.23 13.99
C LEU A 87 14.46 -16.82 14.88
N ALA A 88 14.82 -15.53 14.90
CA ALA A 88 15.89 -15.01 15.74
C ALA A 88 15.57 -15.16 17.24
N VAL A 89 14.33 -14.84 17.65
CA VAL A 89 13.87 -15.01 19.04
C VAL A 89 13.87 -16.48 19.45
N MET A 90 13.34 -17.37 18.60
CA MET A 90 13.32 -18.82 18.90
C MET A 90 14.73 -19.41 19.05
N ARG A 91 15.69 -18.97 18.22
CA ARG A 91 17.11 -19.37 18.33
C ARG A 91 17.79 -18.82 19.59
N GLY A 92 17.46 -17.60 20.00
CA GLY A 92 17.95 -17.01 21.26
C GLY A 92 17.42 -17.76 22.49
N ALA A 93 16.12 -18.08 22.48
CA ALA A 93 15.46 -18.78 23.58
C ALA A 93 16.00 -20.21 23.80
N THR A 94 16.25 -20.97 22.72
CA THR A 94 16.82 -22.32 22.83
C THR A 94 18.25 -22.33 23.36
N ARG A 95 19.06 -21.31 23.04
CA ARG A 95 20.42 -21.17 23.60
C ARG A 95 20.44 -20.84 25.09
N SER A 96 19.44 -20.11 25.59
CA SER A 96 19.35 -19.76 27.01
C SER A 96 19.04 -20.97 27.90
N HIS A 97 18.18 -21.88 27.43
CA HIS A 97 17.75 -23.07 28.18
C HIS A 97 18.85 -24.12 28.38
N LEU A 98 19.85 -24.16 27.50
CA LEU A 98 20.96 -25.13 27.55
C LEU A 98 22.05 -24.77 28.57
N LEU A 99 22.12 -23.52 29.02
CA LEU A 99 23.13 -23.06 29.99
C LEU A 99 22.69 -23.25 31.45
N THR A 100 21.46 -23.72 31.71
CA THR A 100 20.87 -23.85 33.05
C THR A 100 20.70 -25.30 33.51
N ALA A 101 21.28 -26.28 32.81
CA ALA A 101 21.25 -27.67 33.27
C ALA A 101 22.12 -27.83 34.53
N PRO A 102 21.57 -28.31 35.66
CA PRO A 102 22.35 -28.48 36.90
C PRO A 102 23.45 -29.52 36.68
N ARG A 103 24.68 -29.17 37.06
CA ARG A 103 25.79 -30.13 37.16
C ARG A 103 25.34 -31.22 38.12
N ARG A 104 25.27 -32.47 37.63
CA ARG A 104 25.14 -33.63 38.50
C ARG A 104 26.47 -33.84 39.20
N ASP A 105 26.52 -33.41 40.45
CA ASP A 105 27.65 -33.64 41.32
C ASP A 105 27.80 -35.15 41.53
N LEU A 106 28.98 -35.66 41.19
CA LEU A 106 29.36 -37.06 41.38
C LEU A 106 29.47 -37.33 42.89
N GLN A 107 28.52 -38.10 43.44
CA GLN A 107 28.61 -38.57 44.83
C GLN A 107 29.70 -39.66 44.91
N PRO A 108 30.68 -39.58 45.84
CA PRO A 108 31.69 -40.60 45.96
C PRO A 108 31.07 -41.88 46.55
N ALA A 109 31.41 -43.02 45.94
CA ALA A 109 31.00 -44.33 46.42
C ALA A 109 31.55 -44.56 47.84
N ALA A 110 30.64 -44.76 48.79
CA ALA A 110 30.99 -45.15 50.15
C ALA A 110 31.02 -46.69 50.24
N GLY A 111 32.18 -47.20 50.65
CA GLY A 111 32.47 -48.40 51.45
C GLY A 111 31.59 -49.63 51.28
#